data_AF-E1QPZ1-F1
#
_entry.id   AF-E1QPZ1-F1
#
_cell.length_a   1.000
_cell.length_b   1.000
_cell.length_c   1.000
_cell.angle_alpha   90.00
_cell.angle_beta   90.00
_cell.angle_gamma   90.00
#
_symmetry.space_group_name_H-M   'P 1'
#
loop_
_entity.id
_entity.type
_entity.pdbx_description
1 polymer ?
#
loop_
_entity_poly.entity_id
_entity_poly.type
_entity_poly.pdbx_seq_one_letter_code
_entity_poly.pdbx_strand_id
1 'polypeptide(L)'
;MSPEARLALLLLEELELRNGRARLRYLKVYRMMAYWLGPGYARALLDRLVSSGYIAIKGDRVELLRRFKTSKSQQQVYREARDVVISTYLSIQRPPSK
;
A
#
# COMPACT_ATOMS: atom_id res chain seq x y z
N MET A 1 -10.24 -8.13 -8.10
CA MET A 1 -9.29 -7.93 -6.98
C MET A 1 -9.87 -6.86 -6.08
N SER A 2 -9.87 -7.05 -4.75
CA SER A 2 -10.35 -6.02 -3.82
C SER A 2 -9.45 -4.77 -3.87
N PRO A 3 -9.98 -3.57 -3.58
CA PRO A 3 -9.15 -2.35 -3.50
C PRO A 3 -7.97 -2.51 -2.54
N GLU A 4 -8.23 -3.22 -1.44
CA GLU A 4 -7.25 -3.52 -0.40
C GLU A 4 -6.10 -4.41 -0.90
N ALA A 5 -6.40 -5.48 -1.63
CA ALA A 5 -5.38 -6.32 -2.26
C ALA A 5 -4.60 -5.56 -3.34
N ARG A 6 -5.26 -4.66 -4.08
CA ARG A 6 -4.61 -3.83 -5.08
C ARG A 6 -3.64 -2.83 -4.44
N LEU A 7 -4.03 -2.19 -3.34
CA LEU A 7 -3.17 -1.29 -2.57
C LEU A 7 -1.98 -2.03 -1.94
N ALA A 8 -2.21 -3.24 -1.44
CA ALA A 8 -1.16 -4.09 -0.91
C ALA A 8 -0.12 -4.42 -1.99
N LEU A 9 -0.57 -4.83 -3.18
CA LEU A 9 0.34 -5.07 -4.32
C LEU A 9 1.13 -3.81 -4.70
N LEU A 10 0.47 -2.66 -4.83
CA LEU A 10 1.12 -1.40 -5.19
C LEU A 10 2.17 -0.95 -4.15
N LEU A 11 1.92 -1.22 -2.86
CA LEU A 11 2.89 -0.97 -1.80
C LEU A 11 4.12 -1.89 -1.94
N LEU A 12 3.90 -3.18 -2.22
CA LEU A 12 4.98 -4.14 -2.46
C LEU A 12 5.78 -3.76 -3.72
N GLU A 13 5.11 -3.32 -4.79
CA GLU A 13 5.77 -2.85 -6.03
C GLU A 13 6.61 -1.60 -5.77
N GLU A 14 6.11 -0.64 -4.98
CA GLU A 14 6.90 0.51 -4.55
C GLU A 14 8.14 0.09 -3.75
N LEU A 15 7.98 -0.87 -2.84
CA LEU A 15 9.11 -1.41 -2.07
C LEU A 15 10.14 -2.07 -2.99
N GLU A 16 9.71 -2.89 -3.95
CA GLU A 16 10.60 -3.54 -4.90
C GLU A 16 11.42 -2.51 -5.69
N LEU A 17 10.77 -1.47 -6.21
CA LEU A 17 11.40 -0.35 -6.92
C LEU A 17 12.37 0.46 -6.04
N ARG A 18 12.26 0.33 -4.71
CA ARG A 18 13.17 0.91 -3.72
C ARG A 18 14.21 -0.10 -3.22
N ASN A 19 14.54 -1.11 -4.03
CA ASN A 19 15.46 -2.19 -3.68
C ASN A 19 14.99 -3.03 -2.48
N GLY A 20 13.68 -3.16 -2.31
CA GLY A 20 13.04 -4.05 -1.35
C GLY A 20 13.10 -3.56 0.09
N ARG A 21 13.56 -2.33 0.33
CA ARG A 21 13.58 -1.75 1.68
C ARG A 21 13.40 -0.24 1.66
N ALA A 22 12.57 0.27 2.56
CA ALA A 22 12.37 1.70 2.72
C ALA A 22 11.86 2.05 4.12
N ARG A 23 11.98 3.31 4.53
CA ARG A 23 11.26 3.79 5.71
C ARG A 23 9.80 4.06 5.34
N LEU A 24 8.84 3.76 6.23
CA LEU A 24 7.41 3.97 6.02
C LEU A 24 7.10 5.40 5.53
N ARG A 25 7.72 6.40 6.16
CA ARG A 25 7.55 7.82 5.81
C ARG A 25 7.95 8.18 4.38
N TYR A 26 8.73 7.32 3.70
CA TYR A 26 9.14 7.50 2.31
C TYR A 26 8.30 6.72 1.32
N LEU A 27 7.46 5.78 1.78
CA LEU A 27 6.54 5.04 0.93
C LEU A 27 5.33 5.91 0.60
N LYS A 28 5.25 6.38 -0.65
CA LYS A 28 4.17 7.27 -1.08
C LYS A 28 2.83 6.54 -1.08
N VAL A 29 2.78 5.27 -1.43
CA VAL A 29 1.55 4.45 -1.38
C VAL A 29 1.03 4.38 0.05
N TYR A 30 1.91 4.10 1.02
CA TYR A 30 1.56 4.13 2.44
C TYR A 30 1.02 5.49 2.89
N ARG A 31 1.71 6.59 2.55
CA ARG A 31 1.26 7.94 2.91
C ARG A 31 -0.10 8.28 2.32
N MET A 32 -0.38 7.87 1.07
CA MET A 32 -1.68 8.10 0.44
C MET A 32 -2.79 7.33 1.15
N MET A 33 -2.57 6.06 1.48
CA MET A 33 -3.54 5.29 2.26
C MET A 33 -3.80 5.92 3.63
N ALA A 34 -2.73 6.27 4.36
CA ALA A 34 -2.86 6.83 5.71
C ALA A 34 -3.59 8.18 5.71
N TYR A 35 -3.36 9.02 4.69
CA TYR A 35 -4.01 10.32 4.57
C TYR A 35 -5.49 10.21 4.18
N TRP A 36 -5.82 9.43 3.15
CA TRP A 36 -7.17 9.39 2.58
C TRP A 36 -8.08 8.36 3.25
N LEU A 37 -7.55 7.18 3.59
CA LEU A 37 -8.32 6.06 4.15
C LEU A 37 -8.14 5.96 5.68
N GLY A 38 -7.29 6.80 6.26
CA GLY A 38 -7.00 6.86 7.68
C GLY A 38 -5.84 5.94 8.11
N PRO A 39 -5.18 6.28 9.24
CA PRO A 39 -4.02 5.54 9.73
C PRO A 39 -4.36 4.10 10.13
N GLY A 40 -5.57 3.84 10.63
CA GLY A 40 -6.03 2.50 10.99
C GLY A 40 -6.12 1.55 9.79
N TYR A 41 -6.63 2.05 8.66
CA TYR A 41 -6.69 1.27 7.41
C TYR A 41 -5.30 0.88 6.91
N ALA A 42 -4.39 1.88 6.84
CA ALA A 42 -3.02 1.65 6.40
C ALA A 42 -2.27 0.68 7.34
N ARG A 43 -2.50 0.78 8.66
CA ARG A 43 -1.91 -0.12 9.66
C ARG A 43 -2.44 -1.54 9.51
N ALA A 44 -3.75 -1.73 9.39
CA ALA A 44 -4.36 -3.05 9.22
C ALA A 44 -3.90 -3.75 7.94
N LEU A 45 -3.63 -3.00 6.87
CA LEU A 45 -3.05 -3.55 5.64
C LEU A 45 -1.58 -3.98 5.85
N LEU A 46 -0.78 -3.16 6.52
CA LEU A 46 0.61 -3.51 6.87
C LEU A 46 0.68 -4.76 7.75
N ASP A 47 -0.17 -4.84 8.79
CA ASP A 47 -0.18 -5.97 9.70
C ASP A 47 -0.54 -7.28 8.98
N ARG A 48 -1.46 -7.23 8.01
CA ARG A 48 -1.76 -8.37 7.13
C ARG A 48 -0.58 -8.78 6.25
N LEU A 49 0.18 -7.81 5.72
CA LEU A 49 1.38 -8.10 4.93
C LEU A 49 2.50 -8.72 5.78
N VAL A 50 2.63 -8.29 7.03
CA VAL A 50 3.55 -8.88 8.02
C VAL A 50 3.12 -10.31 8.36
N SER A 51 1.85 -10.51 8.72
CA SER A 51 1.33 -11.83 9.12
C SER A 51 1.40 -12.85 7.99
N SER A 52 1.28 -12.38 6.74
CA SER A 52 1.37 -13.22 5.54
C SER A 52 2.81 -13.46 5.07
N GLY A 53 3.82 -12.88 5.73
CA GLY A 53 5.23 -13.09 5.41
C GLY A 53 5.70 -12.41 4.12
N TYR A 54 5.02 -11.35 3.66
CA TYR A 54 5.49 -10.55 2.51
C TYR A 54 6.52 -9.51 2.92
N ILE A 55 6.35 -8.91 4.10
CA ILE A 55 7.22 -7.86 4.63
C ILE A 55 7.62 -8.13 6.08
N ALA A 56 8.74 -7.56 6.49
CA ALA A 56 9.10 -7.35 7.88
C ALA A 56 9.17 -5.85 8.19
N ILE A 57 8.82 -5.48 9.41
CA ILE A 57 8.92 -4.10 9.91
C ILE A 57 9.88 -4.09 11.11
N LYS A 58 10.95 -3.29 11.03
CA LYS A 58 11.93 -3.07 12.10
C LYS A 58 11.99 -1.58 12.41
N GLY A 59 11.34 -1.15 13.49
CA GLY A 59 11.17 0.27 13.78
C GLY A 59 10.36 0.98 12.69
N ASP A 60 10.97 1.98 12.03
CA ASP A 60 10.35 2.72 10.92
C ASP A 60 10.64 2.11 9.53
N ARG A 61 11.44 1.04 9.47
CA ARG A 61 11.90 0.42 8.22
C ARG A 61 11.04 -0.80 7.86
N VAL A 62 10.63 -0.85 6.61
CA VAL A 62 9.93 -1.99 5.99
C VAL A 62 10.85 -2.66 4.98
N GLU A 63 10.88 -3.98 5.01
CA GLU A 63 11.71 -4.83 4.15
C GLU A 63 10.86 -5.92 3.50
N LEU A 64 11.04 -6.18 2.21
CA LEU A 64 10.45 -7.34 1.52
C LEU A 64 11.14 -8.63 2.01
N LEU A 65 10.35 -9.62 2.41
CA LEU A 65 10.85 -10.94 2.78
C LEU A 65 11.09 -11.84 1.56
N ARG A 66 10.36 -11.59 0.47
CA ARG A 66 10.56 -12.25 -0.83
C ARG A 66 10.63 -11.21 -1.93
N ARG A 67 11.67 -11.29 -2.76
CA ARG A 67 11.85 -10.41 -3.90
C ARG A 67 10.99 -10.90 -5.07
N PHE A 68 10.47 -9.96 -5.82
CA PHE A 68 9.77 -10.23 -7.08
C PHE A 68 10.15 -9.13 -8.08
N LYS A 69 9.80 -9.28 -9.35
CA LYS A 69 10.02 -8.22 -10.34
C LYS A 69 8.71 -7.53 -10.65
N THR A 70 8.72 -6.21 -10.60
CA THR A 70 7.63 -5.39 -11.16
C THR A 70 8.07 -4.83 -12.51
N SER A 71 7.16 -4.87 -13.48
CA SER A 71 7.35 -4.22 -14.78
C SER A 71 6.95 -2.75 -14.78
N LYS A 72 6.39 -2.25 -13.66
CA LYS A 72 5.90 -0.87 -13.56
C LYS A 72 7.01 0.09 -13.23
N SER A 73 6.90 1.31 -13.75
CA SER A 73 7.65 2.45 -13.25
C SER A 73 7.06 2.94 -11.92
N GLN A 74 7.89 3.66 -11.17
CA GLN A 74 7.46 4.27 -9.91
C GLN A 74 6.29 5.25 -10.10
N GLN A 75 6.27 5.98 -11.23
CA GLN A 75 5.19 6.90 -11.55
C GLN A 75 3.85 6.17 -11.83
N GLN A 76 3.90 5.01 -12.50
CA GLN A 76 2.72 4.18 -12.74
C GLN A 76 2.12 3.66 -11.43
N VAL A 77 2.95 3.11 -10.54
CA VAL A 77 2.52 2.66 -9.21
C VAL A 77 1.82 3.79 -8.44
N TYR A 78 2.35 5.01 -8.49
CA TYR A 78 1.76 6.15 -7.80
C TYR A 78 0.43 6.61 -8.39
N ARG A 79 0.29 6.58 -9.72
CA ARG A 79 -0.96 6.92 -10.40
C ARG A 79 -2.04 5.91 -10.03
N GLU A 80 -1.75 4.63 -10.20
CA GLU A 80 -2.69 3.56 -9.86
C GLU A 80 -3.08 3.59 -8.37
N ALA A 81 -2.13 3.79 -7.47
CA ALA A 81 -2.42 3.88 -6.05
C ALA A 81 -3.33 5.08 -5.73
N ARG A 82 -3.13 6.23 -6.37
CA ARG A 82 -4.03 7.38 -6.22
C ARG A 82 -5.44 7.05 -6.67
N ASP A 83 -5.61 6.40 -7.82
CA ASP A 83 -6.92 6.05 -8.37
C ASP A 83 -7.66 5.06 -7.45
N VAL A 84 -6.95 4.07 -6.93
CA VAL A 84 -7.51 3.07 -6.01
C VAL A 84 -7.87 3.71 -4.66
N VAL A 85 -7.00 4.58 -4.12
CA VAL A 85 -7.28 5.28 -2.85
C VAL A 85 -8.50 6.18 -2.98
N ILE A 86 -8.59 6.99 -4.04
CA ILE A 86 -9.72 7.90 -4.25
C ILE A 86 -11.03 7.13 -4.44
N SER A 87 -11.03 6.10 -5.29
CA SER A 87 -12.23 5.28 -5.50
C SER A 87 -12.68 4.57 -4.21
N THR A 88 -11.73 4.06 -3.42
CA THR A 88 -12.01 3.45 -2.12
C THR A 88 -12.60 4.46 -1.16
N TYR A 89 -11.99 5.64 -1.03
CA TYR A 89 -12.50 6.72 -0.18
C TYR A 89 -13.94 7.11 -0.54
N LEU A 90 -14.22 7.33 -1.83
CA LEU A 90 -15.56 7.67 -2.29
C LEU A 90 -16.57 6.56 -2.03
N SER A 91 -16.15 5.29 -2.09
CA SER A 91 -17.03 4.15 -1.79
C SER A 91 -17.39 4.06 -0.30
N ILE A 92 -16.46 4.40 0.60
CA ILE A 92 -16.68 4.44 2.05
C ILE A 92 -17.66 5.58 2.43
N GLN A 93 -17.60 6.70 1.72
CA GLN A 93 -18.43 7.88 1.98
C GLN A 93 -19.85 7.78 1.43
N ARG A 94 -20.14 6.82 0.54
CA ARG A 94 -21.49 6.62 0.03
C ARG A 94 -22.33 5.93 1.12
N PRO A 95 -23.43 6.54 1.60
CA PRO A 95 -24.34 5.82 2.47
C PRO A 95 -24.87 4.60 1.71
N PRO A 96 -25.12 3.46 2.40
CA PRO A 96 -25.80 2.34 1.75
C PRO A 96 -27.14 2.86 1.21
N SER A 97 -27.35 2.75 -0.10
CA SER A 97 -28.65 3.01 -0.69
C SER A 97 -29.66 2.12 0.04
N LYS A 98 -30.66 2.75 0.67
CA LYS A 98 -31.78 2.06 1.30
C LYS A 98 -32.56 1.25 0.27
#